data_AF-C7SFK1-F1
#
_entry.id   AF-C7SFK1-F1
#
_cell.length_a   1.000
_cell.length_b   1.000
_cell.length_c   1.000
_cell.angle_alpha   90.00
_cell.angle_beta   90.00
_cell.angle_gamma   90.00
#
_symmetry.space_group_name_H-M   'P 1'
#
loop_
_entity.id
_entity.type
_entity.pdbx_description
1 polymer ?
#
loop_
_entity_poly.entity_id
_entity_poly.type
_entity_poly.pdbx_seq_one_letter_code
_entity_poly.pdbx_strand_id
1 'polypeptide(L)'
;TVLYQSLRAHGLSQHVAWRASFAIVPAPILIVVGIMTLIFGRDHPAGKWSERHNIPATEIATEQAHYHDHINDDPDEKKLDEKKMGDTSVTVEPVQIATIDVAVNERLTLATALKILTNPLTWLPALAYLTTFGVELAIDSQMANVLFGLYSKRIPGFTQTTAGYYTSIFGFLNLVTRPLGGYFGDLLYRSFGTRGKKHFTLFCGLIMGIALIVGGFYIEDHNTPSNAPSLATLMGVFSLAITFSEF
;
A
#
# COMPACT_ATOMS: atom_id res chain seq x y z
N THR A 1 26.52 2.27 -2.26
CA THR A 1 27.92 2.05 -2.71
C THR A 1 28.95 2.54 -1.72
N VAL A 2 28.75 3.67 -1.01
CA VAL A 2 29.72 4.22 -0.05
C VAL A 2 30.04 3.28 1.11
N LEU A 3 29.03 2.67 1.74
CA LEU A 3 29.24 1.71 2.83
C LEU A 3 30.06 0.50 2.36
N TYR A 4 29.72 -0.06 1.20
CA TYR A 4 30.45 -1.17 0.59
C TYR A 4 31.90 -0.79 0.27
N GLN A 5 32.14 0.39 -0.32
CA GLN A 5 33.49 0.89 -0.61
C GLN A 5 34.29 1.13 0.67
N SER A 6 33.66 1.66 1.72
CA SER A 6 34.28 1.83 3.04
C SER A 6 34.67 0.48 3.66
N LEU A 7 33.78 -0.52 3.62
CA LEU A 7 34.08 -1.87 4.13
C LEU A 7 35.23 -2.53 3.34
N ARG A 8 35.29 -2.29 2.03
CA ARG A 8 36.41 -2.73 1.19
C ARG A 8 37.72 -2.01 1.52
N ALA A 9 37.67 -0.71 1.82
CA ALA A 9 38.85 0.05 2.26
C ALA A 9 39.38 -0.42 3.63
N HIS A 10 38.51 -0.97 4.48
CA HIS A 10 38.88 -1.61 5.75
C HIS A 10 39.37 -3.07 5.60
N GLY A 11 39.62 -3.53 4.37
CA GLY A 11 40.25 -4.83 4.11
C GLY A 11 39.27 -6.01 3.96
N LEU A 12 37.94 -5.78 3.93
CA LEU A 12 37.00 -6.87 3.71
C LEU A 12 36.98 -7.34 2.25
N SER A 13 36.90 -8.66 2.05
CA SER A 13 36.69 -9.25 0.73
C SER A 13 35.30 -8.88 0.17
N GLN A 14 35.18 -8.85 -1.15
CA GLN A 14 33.95 -8.43 -1.85
C GLN A 14 32.68 -9.15 -1.35
N HIS A 15 32.77 -10.47 -1.15
CA HIS A 15 31.63 -11.27 -0.67
C HIS A 15 31.24 -10.94 0.78
N VAL A 16 32.21 -10.62 1.64
CA VAL A 16 31.94 -10.26 3.04
C VAL A 16 31.40 -8.84 3.14
N ALA A 17 32.00 -7.89 2.40
CA ALA A 17 31.56 -6.49 2.38
C ALA A 17 30.10 -6.34 1.90
N TRP A 18 29.68 -7.15 0.92
CA TRP A 18 28.29 -7.17 0.44
C TRP A 18 27.31 -7.66 1.52
N ARG A 19 27.61 -8.80 2.16
CA ARG A 19 26.77 -9.36 3.24
C ARG A 19 26.71 -8.43 4.45
N ALA A 20 27.85 -7.87 4.83
CA ALA A 20 27.92 -6.90 5.92
C ALA A 20 27.09 -5.65 5.63
N SER A 21 27.09 -5.15 4.39
CA SER A 21 26.27 -3.98 4.01
C SER A 21 24.77 -4.22 4.25
N PHE A 22 24.25 -5.41 3.93
CA PHE A 22 22.86 -5.78 4.20
C PHE A 22 22.55 -5.95 5.70
N ALA A 23 23.48 -6.54 6.44
CA ALA A 23 23.32 -6.74 7.88
C ALA A 23 23.36 -5.42 8.67
N ILE A 24 24.10 -4.42 8.18
CA ILE A 24 24.31 -3.14 8.89
C ILE A 24 23.14 -2.17 8.68
N VAL A 25 22.57 -2.08 7.46
CA VAL A 25 21.58 -1.04 7.13
C VAL A 25 20.16 -1.62 6.97
N PRO A 26 19.86 -2.48 5.97
CA PRO A 26 18.53 -3.05 5.82
C PRO A 26 18.02 -3.83 7.02
N ALA A 27 18.83 -4.70 7.64
CA ALA A 27 18.34 -5.60 8.69
C ALA A 27 17.84 -4.85 9.94
N PRO A 28 18.57 -3.87 10.50
CA PRO A 28 18.10 -3.10 11.64
C PRO A 28 16.86 -2.28 11.31
N ILE A 29 16.78 -1.69 10.11
CA ILE A 29 15.59 -0.94 9.67
C ILE A 29 14.37 -1.86 9.65
N LEU A 30 14.48 -3.05 9.05
CA LEU A 30 13.38 -4.01 9.01
C LEU A 30 12.95 -4.50 10.39
N ILE A 31 13.91 -4.75 11.29
CA ILE A 31 13.61 -5.15 12.68
C ILE A 31 12.89 -4.02 13.42
N VAL A 32 13.37 -2.77 13.30
CA VAL A 32 12.74 -1.60 13.92
C VAL A 32 11.33 -1.39 13.37
N VAL A 33 11.14 -1.46 12.05
CA VAL A 33 9.81 -1.38 11.43
C VAL A 33 8.92 -2.50 11.94
N GLY A 34 9.39 -3.75 11.98
CA GLY A 34 8.63 -4.88 12.51
C GLY A 34 8.20 -4.70 13.96
N ILE A 35 9.09 -4.20 14.82
CA ILE A 35 8.78 -3.87 16.22
C ILE A 35 7.74 -2.75 16.28
N MET A 36 7.89 -1.70 15.46
CA MET A 36 6.88 -0.64 15.37
C MET A 36 5.52 -1.17 14.94
N THR A 37 5.46 -2.07 13.97
CA THR A 37 4.20 -2.71 13.54
C THR A 37 3.57 -3.52 14.68
N LEU A 38 4.36 -4.17 15.53
CA LEU A 38 3.84 -4.89 16.70
C LEU A 38 3.31 -3.95 17.80
N ILE A 39 3.93 -2.78 17.99
CA ILE A 39 3.53 -1.81 19.02
C ILE A 39 2.33 -0.96 18.56
N PHE A 40 2.33 -0.53 17.29
CA PHE A 40 1.36 0.41 16.73
C PHE A 40 0.28 -0.25 15.87
N GLY A 41 0.51 -1.48 15.40
CA GLY A 41 -0.46 -2.23 14.60
C GLY A 41 -1.71 -2.55 15.42
N ARG A 42 -2.77 -1.76 15.20
CA ARG A 42 -4.11 -2.00 15.78
C ARG A 42 -5.07 -2.64 14.80
N ASP A 43 -4.57 -3.28 13.75
CA ASP A 43 -5.41 -3.86 12.72
C ASP A 43 -5.83 -5.26 13.08
N HIS A 44 -7.05 -5.34 13.62
CA HIS A 44 -7.90 -6.43 13.24
C HIS A 44 -9.30 -5.88 12.92
N PRO A 45 -10.00 -6.47 11.94
CA PRO A 45 -11.26 -5.95 11.42
C PRO A 45 -12.41 -5.95 12.42
N ALA A 46 -12.20 -6.49 13.64
CA ALA A 46 -13.20 -6.62 14.68
C ALA A 46 -13.02 -5.65 15.88
N GLY A 47 -11.94 -4.83 15.94
CA GLY A 47 -11.60 -3.94 17.08
C GLY A 47 -11.23 -4.68 18.40
N LYS A 48 -10.17 -4.31 19.13
CA LYS A 48 -9.40 -5.13 20.14
C LYS A 48 -9.67 -6.67 20.21
N TRP A 49 -8.64 -7.52 20.02
CA TRP A 49 -8.77 -9.00 20.05
C TRP A 49 -9.49 -9.59 21.29
N SER A 50 -9.44 -8.87 22.43
CA SER A 50 -10.20 -9.17 23.64
C SER A 50 -11.72 -9.15 23.44
N GLU A 51 -12.23 -8.36 22.50
CA GLU A 51 -13.64 -8.09 22.20
C GLU A 51 -14.16 -8.92 21.02
N ARG A 52 -13.42 -9.94 20.56
CA ARG A 52 -13.77 -10.76 19.38
C ARG A 52 -15.13 -11.45 19.44
N HIS A 53 -15.69 -11.62 20.64
CA HIS A 53 -16.99 -12.23 20.89
C HIS A 53 -18.12 -11.21 21.02
N ASN A 54 -17.82 -9.92 20.91
CA ASN A 54 -18.76 -8.81 21.11
C ASN A 54 -19.00 -8.00 19.83
N ILE A 55 -18.63 -8.57 18.66
CA ILE A 55 -18.91 -7.94 17.37
C ILE A 55 -20.41 -8.11 17.03
N PRO A 56 -21.08 -7.07 16.50
CA PRO A 56 -22.46 -7.17 16.01
C PRO A 56 -22.67 -8.29 14.97
N ALA A 57 -21.60 -8.70 14.29
CA ALA A 57 -21.60 -9.84 13.37
C ALA A 57 -21.88 -11.19 14.06
N THR A 58 -21.55 -11.34 15.35
CA THR A 58 -21.83 -12.55 16.13
C THR A 58 -23.30 -12.64 16.52
N GLU A 59 -23.95 -11.52 16.87
CA GLU A 59 -25.40 -11.47 17.14
C GLU A 59 -26.21 -11.76 15.86
N ILE A 60 -25.85 -11.18 14.72
CA ILE A 60 -26.54 -11.44 13.44
C ILE A 60 -26.36 -12.91 12.99
N ALA A 61 -25.19 -13.51 13.22
CA ALA A 61 -24.95 -14.92 12.93
C ALA A 61 -25.73 -15.87 13.87
N THR A 62 -25.98 -15.48 15.12
CA THR A 62 -26.83 -16.26 16.04
C THR A 62 -28.31 -16.11 15.69
N GLU A 63 -28.75 -14.91 15.29
CA GLU A 63 -30.12 -14.67 14.84
C GLU A 63 -30.45 -15.43 13.54
N GLN A 64 -29.51 -15.46 12.58
CA GLN A 64 -29.65 -16.25 11.34
C GLN A 64 -29.58 -17.76 11.59
N ALA A 65 -28.77 -18.23 12.56
CA ALA A 65 -28.78 -19.64 12.96
C ALA A 65 -30.14 -20.05 13.55
N HIS A 66 -30.76 -19.19 14.35
CA HIS A 66 -32.12 -19.41 14.86
C HIS A 66 -33.21 -19.34 13.78
N TYR A 67 -33.02 -18.58 12.70
CA TYR A 67 -33.97 -18.54 11.58
C TYR A 67 -33.85 -19.75 10.64
N HIS A 68 -32.66 -20.35 10.52
CA HIS A 68 -32.44 -21.52 9.63
C HIS A 68 -32.88 -22.85 10.25
N ASP A 69 -32.98 -22.93 11.58
CA ASP A 69 -33.49 -24.12 12.28
C ASP A 69 -35.00 -24.31 12.07
N HIS A 70 -35.74 -23.27 11.65
CA HIS A 70 -37.18 -23.32 11.43
C HIS A 70 -37.62 -23.69 9.99
N ILE A 71 -36.68 -23.97 9.08
CA ILE A 71 -37.02 -24.26 7.66
C ILE A 71 -36.89 -25.76 7.31
N ASN A 72 -36.28 -26.58 8.17
CA ASN A 72 -36.11 -28.01 7.94
C ASN A 72 -36.79 -28.87 9.02
N ASP A 73 -38.10 -28.71 9.20
CA ASP A 73 -38.93 -29.76 9.80
C ASP A 73 -39.98 -30.20 8.77
N ASP A 74 -39.72 -31.34 8.14
CA ASP A 74 -40.71 -32.12 7.39
C ASP A 74 -41.88 -32.50 8.33
N PRO A 75 -43.14 -32.48 7.87
CA PRO A 75 -44.28 -32.66 8.75
C PRO A 75 -44.59 -34.14 8.88
N ASP A 76 -44.15 -34.82 9.94
CA ASP A 76 -44.85 -35.99 10.44
C ASP A 76 -44.52 -36.34 11.92
N GLU A 77 -45.61 -36.49 12.68
CA GLU A 77 -45.77 -37.12 14.01
C GLU A 77 -45.50 -36.34 15.34
N LYS A 78 -46.64 -35.86 15.88
CA LYS A 78 -47.19 -36.14 17.24
C LYS A 78 -46.62 -35.43 18.49
N LYS A 79 -47.46 -34.47 18.96
CA LYS A 79 -48.13 -34.35 20.28
C LYS A 79 -47.39 -33.90 21.56
N LEU A 80 -48.02 -32.89 22.19
CA LEU A 80 -48.10 -32.52 23.64
C LEU A 80 -46.79 -31.92 24.24
N ASP A 81 -46.74 -30.81 24.99
CA ASP A 81 -47.69 -30.15 25.90
C ASP A 81 -47.32 -28.65 26.16
N GLU A 82 -48.32 -27.86 26.58
CA GLU A 82 -48.23 -26.48 27.07
C GLU A 82 -47.48 -26.35 28.41
N LYS A 83 -46.66 -25.28 28.59
CA LYS A 83 -46.76 -24.40 29.78
C LYS A 83 -45.98 -23.07 29.70
N LYS A 84 -46.65 -22.06 30.24
CA LYS A 84 -46.37 -20.61 30.39
C LYS A 84 -45.08 -20.19 31.14
N MET A 85 -44.84 -18.86 31.01
CA MET A 85 -44.32 -17.86 32.00
C MET A 85 -42.83 -17.49 31.82
N GLY A 86 -42.36 -16.25 31.81
CA GLY A 86 -42.94 -14.91 31.97
C GLY A 86 -41.83 -13.84 31.88
N ASP A 87 -42.20 -12.66 31.37
CA ASP A 87 -41.73 -11.29 31.67
C ASP A 87 -40.24 -10.96 31.96
N THR A 88 -39.64 -10.03 31.20
CA THR A 88 -38.96 -8.80 31.71
C THR A 88 -38.53 -7.89 30.54
N SER A 89 -38.91 -6.62 30.63
CA SER A 89 -38.61 -5.49 29.73
C SER A 89 -37.12 -5.20 29.49
N VAL A 90 -36.74 -4.65 28.33
CA VAL A 90 -36.12 -3.32 28.18
C VAL A 90 -36.34 -2.83 26.74
N THR A 91 -36.99 -1.68 26.60
CA THR A 91 -37.01 -0.89 25.37
C THR A 91 -35.62 -0.31 25.11
N VAL A 92 -34.98 -0.70 24.01
CA VAL A 92 -33.87 0.06 23.42
C VAL A 92 -34.34 0.47 22.03
N GLU A 93 -34.54 1.76 21.80
CA GLU A 93 -34.71 2.27 20.44
C GLU A 93 -33.46 1.89 19.63
N PRO A 94 -33.59 1.26 18.46
CA PRO A 94 -32.43 0.97 17.64
C PRO A 94 -31.86 2.32 17.17
N VAL A 95 -30.74 2.72 17.76
CA VAL A 95 -29.87 3.73 17.16
C VAL A 95 -29.61 3.26 15.75
N GLN A 96 -30.02 4.06 14.76
CA GLN A 96 -29.71 3.86 13.35
C GLN A 96 -28.19 3.98 13.17
N ILE A 97 -27.49 2.90 13.48
CA ILE A 97 -26.10 2.72 13.10
C ILE A 97 -26.16 2.57 11.59
N ALA A 98 -25.63 3.58 10.89
CA ALA A 98 -25.43 3.55 9.46
C ALA A 98 -24.94 2.17 9.06
N THR A 99 -25.60 1.56 8.07
CA THR A 99 -25.30 0.26 7.49
C THR A 99 -23.88 0.25 6.93
N ILE A 100 -22.89 0.15 7.80
CA ILE A 100 -21.50 -0.10 7.46
C ILE A 100 -21.44 -1.60 7.24
N ASP A 101 -21.53 -1.98 5.96
CA ASP A 101 -21.02 -3.21 5.34
C ASP A 101 -20.44 -4.22 6.36
N VAL A 102 -21.31 -4.94 7.08
CA VAL A 102 -20.88 -6.09 7.86
C VAL A 102 -20.69 -7.21 6.86
N ALA A 103 -19.45 -7.37 6.38
CA ALA A 103 -19.09 -8.45 5.49
C ALA A 103 -19.36 -9.80 6.19
N VAL A 104 -20.45 -10.45 5.81
CA VAL A 104 -20.73 -11.83 6.21
C VAL A 104 -19.65 -12.68 5.55
N ASN A 105 -18.76 -13.25 6.35
CA ASN A 105 -17.73 -14.17 5.86
C ASN A 105 -18.39 -15.47 5.38
N GLU A 106 -18.87 -15.48 4.13
CA GLU A 106 -19.25 -16.71 3.46
C GLU A 106 -18.00 -17.59 3.26
N ARG A 107 -18.16 -18.92 3.40
CA ARG A 107 -17.06 -19.85 3.13
C ARG A 107 -16.62 -19.69 1.67
N LEU A 108 -15.33 -19.37 1.48
CA LEU A 108 -14.73 -19.21 0.15
C LEU A 108 -14.82 -20.54 -0.62
N THR A 109 -15.86 -20.65 -1.45
CA THR A 109 -16.03 -21.74 -2.41
C THR A 109 -15.30 -21.36 -3.70
N LEU A 110 -14.70 -22.34 -4.38
CA LEU A 110 -13.94 -22.08 -5.62
C LEU A 110 -14.78 -21.40 -6.72
N ALA A 111 -16.08 -21.68 -6.75
CA ALA A 111 -17.02 -21.03 -7.66
C ALA A 111 -17.18 -19.52 -7.36
N THR A 112 -17.32 -19.16 -6.09
CA THR A 112 -17.40 -17.76 -5.63
C THR A 112 -16.07 -17.04 -5.85
N ALA A 113 -14.94 -17.72 -5.59
CA ALA A 113 -13.61 -17.18 -5.86
C ALA A 113 -13.41 -16.88 -7.35
N LEU A 114 -13.78 -17.81 -8.25
CA LEU A 114 -13.70 -17.59 -9.70
C LEU A 114 -14.59 -16.43 -10.17
N LYS A 115 -15.79 -16.30 -9.60
CA LYS A 115 -16.72 -15.21 -9.89
C LYS A 115 -16.15 -13.85 -9.49
N ILE A 116 -15.50 -13.77 -8.33
CA ILE A 116 -14.80 -12.55 -7.86
C ILE A 116 -13.60 -12.23 -8.76
N LEU A 117 -12.83 -13.24 -9.17
CA LEU A 117 -11.65 -13.08 -10.02
C LEU A 117 -12.01 -12.66 -11.45
N THR A 118 -13.17 -13.07 -11.94
CA THR A 118 -13.66 -12.72 -13.29
C THR A 118 -14.23 -11.30 -13.32
N ASN A 119 -14.57 -10.72 -12.16
CA ASN A 119 -15.05 -9.35 -12.09
C ASN A 119 -13.89 -8.35 -12.33
N PRO A 120 -13.94 -7.52 -13.38
CA PRO A 120 -12.88 -6.56 -13.69
C PRO A 120 -12.70 -5.48 -12.60
N LEU A 121 -13.73 -5.20 -11.80
CA LEU A 121 -13.64 -4.22 -10.71
C LEU A 121 -12.69 -4.69 -9.60
N THR A 122 -12.54 -6.01 -9.41
CA THR A 122 -11.61 -6.60 -8.45
C THR A 122 -10.15 -6.28 -8.81
N TRP A 123 -9.85 -6.22 -10.10
CA TRP A 123 -8.49 -5.98 -10.61
C TRP A 123 -8.11 -4.51 -10.67
N LEU A 124 -9.08 -3.60 -10.71
CA LEU A 124 -8.81 -2.16 -10.83
C LEU A 124 -7.82 -1.63 -9.78
N PRO A 125 -7.98 -1.87 -8.46
CA PRO A 125 -7.00 -1.42 -7.47
C PRO A 125 -5.67 -2.19 -7.54
N ALA A 126 -5.70 -3.48 -7.87
CA ALA A 126 -4.50 -4.29 -8.00
C ALA A 126 -3.61 -3.83 -9.16
N LEU A 127 -4.21 -3.51 -10.31
CA LEU A 127 -3.53 -2.98 -11.48
C LEU A 127 -3.03 -1.56 -11.24
N ALA A 128 -3.83 -0.70 -10.60
CA ALA A 128 -3.39 0.64 -10.22
C ALA A 128 -2.12 0.56 -9.35
N TYR A 129 -2.14 -0.26 -8.29
CA TYR A 129 -0.98 -0.48 -7.44
C TYR A 129 0.21 -1.08 -8.20
N LEU A 130 -0.01 -2.08 -9.05
CA LEU A 130 1.04 -2.68 -9.86
C LEU A 130 1.73 -1.65 -10.75
N THR A 131 0.97 -0.72 -11.34
CA THR A 131 1.54 0.33 -12.19
C THR A 131 2.33 1.36 -11.40
N THR A 132 1.82 1.85 -10.26
CA THR A 132 2.51 2.88 -9.48
C THR A 132 3.75 2.33 -8.80
N PHE A 133 3.64 1.17 -8.15
CA PHE A 133 4.76 0.50 -7.49
C PHE A 133 5.80 -0.02 -8.50
N GLY A 134 5.35 -0.51 -9.67
CA GLY A 134 6.24 -0.96 -10.72
C GLY A 134 7.12 0.15 -11.29
N VAL A 135 6.54 1.35 -11.48
CA VAL A 135 7.27 2.55 -11.88
C VAL A 135 8.30 2.94 -10.81
N GLU A 136 7.90 2.94 -9.54
CA GLU A 136 8.79 3.29 -8.42
C GLU A 136 10.02 2.38 -8.39
N LEU A 137 9.81 1.06 -8.45
CA LEU A 137 10.88 0.06 -8.51
C LEU A 137 11.81 0.26 -9.72
N ALA A 138 11.24 0.60 -10.88
CA ALA A 138 12.01 0.81 -12.10
C ALA A 138 12.91 2.05 -11.99
N ILE A 139 12.38 3.16 -11.47
CA ILE A 139 13.15 4.40 -11.28
C ILE A 139 14.23 4.18 -10.21
N ASP A 140 13.86 3.70 -9.02
CA ASP A 140 14.80 3.55 -7.91
C ASP A 140 15.97 2.61 -8.25
N SER A 141 15.70 1.53 -9.00
CA SER A 141 16.74 0.56 -9.37
C SER A 141 17.68 1.04 -10.48
N GLN A 142 17.22 1.92 -11.37
CA GLN A 142 18.03 2.39 -12.52
C GLN A 142 18.52 3.82 -12.40
N MET A 143 18.03 4.62 -11.45
CA MET A 143 18.33 6.04 -11.42
C MET A 143 19.84 6.33 -11.29
N ALA A 144 20.56 5.59 -10.44
CA ALA A 144 22.01 5.77 -10.31
C ALA A 144 22.75 5.52 -11.65
N ASN A 145 22.29 4.54 -12.43
CA ASN A 145 22.86 4.21 -13.74
C ASN A 145 22.54 5.29 -14.77
N VAL A 146 21.30 5.79 -14.79
CA VAL A 146 20.87 6.87 -15.69
C VAL A 146 21.65 8.15 -15.41
N LEU A 147 21.77 8.55 -14.15
CA LEU A 147 22.53 9.75 -13.76
C LEU A 147 24.01 9.61 -14.09
N PHE A 148 24.61 8.46 -13.79
CA PHE A 148 26.00 8.21 -14.15
C PHE A 148 26.20 8.22 -15.66
N GLY A 149 25.34 7.56 -16.45
CA GLY A 149 25.42 7.53 -17.90
C GLY A 149 25.30 8.90 -18.55
N LEU A 150 24.38 9.74 -18.04
CA LEU A 150 24.12 11.08 -18.58
C LEU A 150 25.20 12.10 -18.21
N TYR A 151 25.71 12.07 -16.98
CA TYR A 151 26.56 13.14 -16.44
C TYR A 151 28.04 12.77 -16.29
N SER A 152 28.43 11.50 -16.24
CA SER A 152 29.82 11.07 -16.03
C SER A 152 30.80 11.62 -17.08
N LYS A 153 30.37 11.74 -18.34
CA LYS A 153 31.19 12.29 -19.43
C LYS A 153 31.03 13.79 -19.64
N ARG A 154 30.05 14.42 -18.99
CA ARG A 154 29.66 15.82 -19.27
C ARG A 154 29.98 16.78 -18.13
N ILE A 155 29.97 16.32 -16.88
CA ILE A 155 30.32 17.10 -15.70
C ILE A 155 31.66 16.61 -15.16
N PRO A 156 32.72 17.45 -15.14
CA PRO A 156 34.00 17.05 -14.55
C PRO A 156 33.81 16.75 -13.06
N GLY A 157 34.20 15.54 -12.64
CA GLY A 157 34.09 15.09 -11.24
C GLY A 157 32.78 14.37 -10.88
N PHE A 158 31.83 14.18 -11.81
CA PHE A 158 30.61 13.42 -11.53
C PHE A 158 30.90 11.91 -11.46
N THR A 159 31.21 11.46 -10.26
CA THR A 159 31.57 10.07 -9.98
C THR A 159 30.32 9.23 -9.72
N GLN A 160 30.41 7.90 -9.88
CA GLN A 160 29.36 6.96 -9.50
C GLN A 160 28.88 7.13 -8.05
N THR A 161 29.76 7.60 -7.16
CA THR A 161 29.44 7.93 -5.77
C THR A 161 28.47 9.11 -5.68
N THR A 162 28.66 10.17 -6.48
CA THR A 162 27.79 11.35 -6.53
C THR A 162 26.40 10.98 -7.06
N ALA A 163 26.34 10.18 -8.12
CA ALA A 163 25.07 9.61 -8.62
C ALA A 163 24.36 8.80 -7.52
N GLY A 164 25.12 7.99 -6.77
CA GLY A 164 24.61 7.24 -5.63
C GLY A 164 24.06 8.12 -4.50
N TYR A 165 24.64 9.29 -4.24
CA TYR A 165 24.10 10.25 -3.26
C TYR A 165 22.76 10.81 -3.70
N TYR A 166 22.63 11.24 -4.96
CA TYR A 166 21.34 11.70 -5.50
C TYR A 166 20.28 10.60 -5.44
N THR A 167 20.62 9.36 -5.82
CA THR A 167 19.71 8.22 -5.69
C THR A 167 19.33 7.90 -4.25
N SER A 168 20.24 8.10 -3.30
CA SER A 168 19.94 7.87 -1.88
C SER A 168 19.00 8.93 -1.30
N ILE A 169 19.20 10.21 -1.65
CA ILE A 169 18.30 11.31 -1.24
C ILE A 169 16.91 11.09 -1.83
N PHE A 170 16.87 10.66 -3.09
CA PHE A 170 15.63 10.36 -3.79
C PHE A 170 14.89 9.16 -3.18
N GLY A 171 15.57 8.04 -2.90
CA GLY A 171 14.94 6.92 -2.18
C GLY A 171 14.49 7.30 -0.76
N PHE A 172 15.16 8.25 -0.11
CA PHE A 172 14.72 8.80 1.17
C PHE A 172 13.44 9.64 1.05
N LEU A 173 13.24 10.34 -0.07
CA LEU A 173 11.99 11.06 -0.33
C LEU A 173 10.80 10.11 -0.28
N ASN A 174 10.91 8.92 -0.87
CA ASN A 174 9.85 7.91 -0.90
C ASN A 174 9.44 7.45 0.51
N LEU A 175 10.41 7.36 1.44
CA LEU A 175 10.13 7.03 2.84
C LEU A 175 9.22 8.06 3.52
N VAL A 176 9.33 9.34 3.13
CA VAL A 176 8.56 10.45 3.72
C VAL A 176 7.24 10.68 2.98
N THR A 177 7.23 10.54 1.65
CA THR A 177 6.03 10.74 0.85
C THR A 177 4.99 9.64 1.08
N ARG A 178 5.38 8.41 1.39
CA ARG A 178 4.46 7.30 1.73
C ARG A 178 3.51 7.58 2.90
N PRO A 179 4.00 7.88 4.12
CA PRO A 179 3.12 8.19 5.24
C PRO A 179 2.32 9.48 5.01
N LEU A 180 2.91 10.47 4.34
CA LEU A 180 2.19 11.69 3.95
C LEU A 180 1.06 11.39 2.96
N GLY A 181 1.28 10.53 1.98
CA GLY A 181 0.29 10.11 1.00
C GLY A 181 -0.89 9.40 1.63
N GLY A 182 -0.62 8.48 2.56
CA GLY A 182 -1.66 7.86 3.39
C GLY A 182 -2.48 8.90 4.17
N TYR A 183 -1.81 9.85 4.83
CA TYR A 183 -2.47 10.91 5.58
C TYR A 183 -3.36 11.81 4.70
N PHE A 184 -2.86 12.22 3.52
CA PHE A 184 -3.66 12.99 2.56
C PHE A 184 -4.83 12.17 2.01
N GLY A 185 -4.65 10.87 1.78
CA GLY A 185 -5.70 9.95 1.38
C GLY A 185 -6.82 9.84 2.42
N ASP A 186 -6.47 9.82 3.70
CA ASP A 186 -7.44 9.78 4.81
C ASP A 186 -8.18 11.11 4.97
N LEU A 187 -7.47 12.24 4.81
CA LEU A 187 -8.10 13.56 4.82
C LEU A 187 -9.10 13.71 3.67
N LEU A 188 -8.73 13.25 2.48
CA LEU A 188 -9.59 13.31 1.30
C LEU A 188 -10.79 12.36 1.43
N TYR A 189 -10.60 11.18 2.04
CA TYR A 189 -11.68 10.25 2.33
C TYR A 189 -12.73 10.88 3.26
N ARG A 190 -12.28 11.60 4.30
CA ARG A 190 -13.20 12.28 5.23
C ARG A 190 -14.01 13.40 4.56
N SER A 191 -13.45 14.06 3.54
CA SER A 191 -14.10 15.21 2.87
C SER A 191 -14.95 14.81 1.66
N PHE A 192 -14.57 13.79 0.89
CA PHE A 192 -15.18 13.46 -0.41
C PHE A 192 -15.62 11.99 -0.55
N GLY A 193 -15.46 11.18 0.51
CA GLY A 193 -15.84 9.77 0.53
C GLY A 193 -15.05 8.91 -0.47
N THR A 194 -15.60 7.73 -0.80
CA THR A 194 -14.96 6.72 -1.67
C THR A 194 -14.77 7.20 -3.12
N ARG A 195 -15.69 8.05 -3.61
CA ARG A 195 -15.60 8.61 -4.97
C ARG A 195 -14.45 9.60 -5.10
N GLY A 196 -14.21 10.43 -4.09
CA GLY A 196 -13.09 11.39 -4.09
C GLY A 196 -11.74 10.69 -4.16
N LYS A 197 -11.56 9.64 -3.33
CA LYS A 197 -10.32 8.84 -3.31
C LYS A 197 -10.00 8.24 -4.68
N LYS A 198 -11.01 7.68 -5.37
CA LYS A 198 -10.83 7.11 -6.71
C LYS A 198 -10.36 8.15 -7.74
N HIS A 199 -10.97 9.34 -7.77
CA HIS A 199 -10.59 10.38 -8.73
C HIS A 199 -9.21 10.95 -8.41
N PHE A 200 -8.86 11.06 -7.13
CA PHE A 200 -7.55 11.52 -6.70
C PHE A 200 -6.44 10.56 -7.10
N THR A 201 -6.58 9.25 -6.83
CA THR A 201 -5.60 8.25 -7.27
C THR A 201 -5.44 8.24 -8.80
N LEU A 202 -6.53 8.40 -9.55
CA LEU A 202 -6.47 8.48 -11.01
C LEU A 202 -5.78 9.77 -11.50
N PHE A 203 -6.01 10.89 -10.81
CA PHE A 203 -5.36 12.17 -11.08
C PHE A 203 -3.86 12.13 -10.79
N CYS A 204 -3.46 11.58 -9.64
CA CYS A 204 -2.06 11.39 -9.29
C CYS A 204 -1.34 10.47 -10.28
N GLY A 205 -1.98 9.36 -10.69
CA GLY A 205 -1.46 8.48 -11.73
C GLY A 205 -1.28 9.17 -13.08
N LEU A 206 -2.20 10.08 -13.46
CA LEU A 206 -2.10 10.85 -14.70
C LEU A 206 -0.94 11.86 -14.65
N ILE A 207 -0.75 12.57 -13.52
CA ILE A 207 0.38 13.48 -13.34
C ILE A 207 1.71 12.72 -13.42
N MET A 208 1.80 11.57 -12.77
CA MET A 208 2.98 10.71 -12.86
C MET A 208 3.28 10.32 -14.30
N GLY A 209 2.28 9.84 -15.04
CA GLY A 209 2.44 9.46 -16.45
C GLY A 209 2.94 10.63 -17.31
N ILE A 210 2.36 11.82 -17.14
CA ILE A 210 2.80 13.04 -17.84
C ILE A 210 4.23 13.40 -17.46
N ALA A 211 4.59 13.37 -16.18
CA ALA A 211 5.93 13.69 -15.71
C ALA A 211 6.99 12.77 -16.33
N LEU A 212 6.70 11.47 -16.46
CA LEU A 212 7.61 10.51 -17.11
C LEU A 212 7.76 10.76 -18.61
N ILE A 213 6.67 11.07 -19.30
CA ILE A 213 6.71 11.41 -20.73
C ILE A 213 7.52 12.69 -20.95
N VAL A 214 7.28 13.73 -20.14
CA VAL A 214 8.03 14.99 -20.18
C VAL A 214 9.51 14.74 -19.88
N GLY A 215 9.83 13.92 -18.88
CA GLY A 215 11.21 13.54 -18.57
C GLY A 215 11.89 12.79 -19.71
N GLY A 216 11.18 11.87 -20.36
CA GLY A 216 11.66 11.14 -21.53
C GLY A 216 11.99 12.06 -22.70
N PHE A 217 11.05 12.91 -23.11
CA PHE A 217 11.27 13.88 -24.18
C PHE A 217 12.36 14.90 -23.83
N TYR A 218 12.45 15.32 -22.57
CA TYR A 218 13.50 16.24 -22.13
C TYR A 218 14.90 15.64 -22.27
N ILE A 219 15.08 14.37 -21.90
CA ILE A 219 16.34 13.65 -22.11
C ILE A 219 16.65 13.52 -23.60
N GLU A 220 15.64 13.23 -24.43
CA GLU A 220 15.79 13.06 -25.88
C GLU A 220 16.22 14.37 -26.58
N ASP A 221 15.52 15.47 -26.30
CA ASP A 221 15.78 16.80 -26.86
C ASP A 221 17.17 17.35 -26.47
N HIS A 222 17.66 16.96 -25.28
CA HIS A 222 18.94 17.41 -24.74
C HIS A 222 20.10 16.39 -24.93
N ASN A 223 20.00 15.49 -25.92
CA ASN A 223 21.07 14.53 -26.20
C ASN A 223 22.31 15.12 -26.91
N THR A 224 22.23 16.35 -27.40
CA THR A 224 23.34 17.02 -28.09
C THR A 224 24.33 17.67 -27.11
N PRO A 225 25.65 17.70 -27.42
CA PRO A 225 26.67 18.26 -26.54
C PRO A 225 26.51 19.75 -26.17
N SER A 226 25.73 20.53 -26.94
CA SER A 226 25.53 21.97 -26.73
C SER A 226 24.35 22.32 -25.80
N ASN A 227 23.34 21.45 -25.69
CA ASN A 227 22.14 21.66 -24.87
C ASN A 227 22.02 20.52 -23.87
N ALA A 228 22.80 20.54 -22.79
CA ALA A 228 22.78 19.49 -21.79
C ALA A 228 21.52 19.58 -20.90
N PRO A 229 20.89 18.46 -20.53
CA PRO A 229 19.74 18.48 -19.64
C PRO A 229 20.23 18.90 -18.26
N SER A 230 19.65 19.96 -17.72
CA SER A 230 20.03 20.45 -16.40
C SER A 230 19.70 19.39 -15.34
N LEU A 231 20.68 19.07 -14.50
CA LEU A 231 20.54 18.07 -13.43
C LEU A 231 19.35 18.40 -12.52
N ALA A 232 19.16 19.68 -12.21
CA ALA A 232 18.05 20.15 -11.37
C ALA A 232 16.68 19.87 -11.99
N THR A 233 16.50 20.12 -13.28
CA THR A 233 15.22 19.85 -13.97
C THR A 233 14.94 18.36 -14.07
N LEU A 234 15.97 17.56 -14.38
CA LEU A 234 15.82 16.10 -14.43
C LEU A 234 15.42 15.52 -13.06
N MET A 235 16.10 15.97 -11.99
CA MET A 235 15.77 15.58 -10.62
C MET A 235 14.40 16.07 -10.18
N GLY A 236 14.01 17.28 -10.57
CA GLY A 236 12.68 17.82 -10.29
C GLY A 236 11.58 16.99 -10.94
N VAL A 237 11.73 16.63 -12.21
CA VAL A 237 10.74 15.83 -12.96
C VAL A 237 10.60 14.42 -12.37
N PHE A 238 11.72 13.72 -12.09
CA PHE A 238 11.65 12.40 -11.46
C PHE A 238 11.09 12.46 -10.04
N SER A 239 11.44 13.49 -9.26
CA SER A 239 10.93 13.64 -7.89
C SER A 239 9.43 13.93 -7.89
N LEU A 240 8.96 14.72 -8.86
CA LEU A 240 7.53 14.95 -9.08
C LEU A 240 6.82 13.65 -9.42
N ALA A 241 7.34 12.88 -10.38
CA ALA A 241 6.75 11.61 -10.80
C ALA A 241 6.56 10.66 -9.61
N ILE A 242 7.57 10.51 -8.75
CA ILE A 242 7.46 9.62 -7.60
C ILE A 242 6.62 10.19 -6.47
N THR A 243 6.69 11.49 -6.22
CA THR A 243 5.83 12.11 -5.21
C THR A 243 4.36 11.83 -5.52
N PHE A 244 3.96 11.94 -6.79
CA PHE A 244 2.61 11.62 -7.24
C PHE A 244 2.35 10.12 -7.43
N SER A 245 3.36 9.24 -7.40
CA SER A 245 3.13 7.79 -7.34
C SER A 245 2.76 7.28 -5.96
N GLU A 246 3.04 8.08 -4.94
CA GLU A 246 2.81 7.75 -3.53
C GLU A 246 1.48 8.34 -2.98
N PHE A 247 0.80 9.18 -3.76
CA PHE A 247 -0.49 9.82 -3.45
C PHE A 247 -1.66 9.12 -4.13
#